data_AF-A0A2H0VI00-F1
#
_entry.id   AF-A0A2H0VI00-F1
#
_cell.length_a   1.000
_cell.length_b   1.000
_cell.length_c   1.000
_cell.angle_alpha   90.00
_cell.angle_beta   90.00
_cell.angle_gamma   90.00
#
_symmetry.space_group_name_H-M   'P 1'
#
loop_
_entity.id
_entity.type
_entity.pdbx_description
1 polymer ?
#
loop_
_entity_poly.entity_id
_entity_poly.type
_entity_poly.pdbx_seq_one_letter_code
_entity_poly.pdbx_strand_id
1 'polypeptide(L)'
;MSRYLISATLLLALGTLSSVLVGSAAPVAETGQIVLAEQSDALLNDSPIITPETDYDPDVKRVVTVMVTAYSSTVRQTDSTPFITASGTTVRPGVVAANWLPIGTKVRIPKLFGDRVFVVEDRMHRRNDHKLDVWLESETEAFNFGVHNAEVEVL
;
A
#
# COMPACT_ATOMS: atom_id res chain seq x y z
N MET A 1 21.91 48.30 10.98
CA MET A 1 22.87 47.66 11.90
C MET A 1 22.15 46.54 12.63
N SER A 2 22.46 45.28 12.32
CA SER A 2 22.65 44.20 13.32
C SER A 2 22.92 42.91 12.55
N ARG A 3 24.06 42.30 12.86
CA ARG A 3 24.62 41.11 12.24
C ARG A 3 24.44 40.00 13.27
N TYR A 4 23.88 38.85 12.88
CA TYR A 4 23.92 37.65 13.71
C TYR A 4 24.65 36.54 12.95
N LEU A 5 25.84 36.23 13.48
CA LEU A 5 26.73 35.12 13.18
C LEU A 5 26.40 33.99 14.16
N ILE A 6 25.97 32.80 13.72
CA ILE A 6 26.07 31.53 14.49
C ILE A 6 26.09 30.39 13.44
N SER A 7 27.27 29.90 13.02
CA SER A 7 28.09 28.82 13.61
C SER A 7 27.82 27.48 12.93
N ALA A 8 28.70 27.14 11.98
CA ALA A 8 28.77 25.84 11.33
C ALA A 8 29.57 24.88 12.22
N THR A 9 28.97 23.76 12.61
CA THR A 9 29.69 22.65 13.25
C THR A 9 29.37 21.37 12.50
N LEU A 10 30.28 21.06 11.58
CA LEU A 10 30.40 19.85 10.77
C LEU A 10 30.85 18.69 11.67
N LEU A 11 30.04 17.65 11.83
CA LEU A 11 30.45 16.42 12.50
C LEU A 11 30.53 15.28 11.48
N LEU A 12 31.77 14.93 11.13
CA LEU A 12 32.13 13.81 10.26
C LEU A 12 32.31 12.57 11.14
N ALA A 13 31.60 11.48 10.84
CA ALA A 13 31.89 10.16 11.41
C ALA A 13 31.73 9.09 10.33
N LEU A 14 32.81 8.77 9.61
CA LEU A 14 32.92 7.53 8.84
C LEU A 14 33.64 6.50 9.71
N GLY A 15 32.90 5.52 10.20
CA GLY A 15 33.44 4.34 10.87
C GLY A 15 33.98 3.35 9.84
N THR A 16 35.25 2.98 9.99
CA THR A 16 35.92 1.91 9.26
C THR A 16 35.59 0.57 9.91
N LEU A 17 35.25 -0.43 9.09
CA LEU A 17 35.19 -1.83 9.50
C LEU A 17 35.94 -2.68 8.46
N SER A 18 37.17 -3.03 8.82
CA SER A 18 37.94 -4.10 8.18
C SER A 18 37.79 -5.38 9.01
N SER A 19 37.52 -6.52 8.38
CA SER A 19 38.12 -7.82 8.76
C SER A 19 37.83 -8.86 7.66
N VAL A 20 38.85 -9.35 6.96
CA VAL A 20 39.66 -10.58 7.20
C VAL A 20 39.17 -11.73 6.30
N LEU A 21 40.01 -12.05 5.31
CA LEU A 21 40.01 -13.27 4.51
C LEU A 21 41.01 -14.26 5.12
N VAL A 22 40.55 -15.43 5.54
CA VAL A 22 41.32 -16.68 5.74
C VAL A 22 40.28 -17.80 5.54
N GLY A 23 40.44 -18.85 4.74
CA GLY A 23 41.61 -19.49 4.15
C GLY A 23 41.40 -21.01 4.27
N SER A 24 41.02 -21.64 3.16
CA SER A 24 41.26 -23.03 2.72
C SER A 24 41.77 -24.07 3.74
N ALA A 25 41.05 -25.20 3.87
CA ALA A 25 41.58 -26.56 3.60
C ALA A 25 40.60 -27.66 4.08
N ALA A 26 40.12 -28.48 3.14
CA ALA A 26 39.86 -29.92 3.36
C ALA A 26 41.16 -30.69 3.02
N PRO A 27 41.25 -32.04 3.06
CA PRO A 27 40.34 -33.08 3.60
C PRO A 27 41.07 -34.11 4.50
N VAL A 28 40.36 -34.85 5.35
CA VAL A 28 40.85 -36.15 5.82
C VAL A 28 39.69 -37.15 5.81
N ALA A 29 39.92 -38.21 5.05
CA ALA A 29 39.06 -39.36 4.88
C ALA A 29 39.23 -40.34 6.07
N GLU A 30 38.15 -41.03 6.44
CA GLU A 30 38.29 -42.41 6.88
C GLU A 30 37.05 -43.25 6.53
N THR A 31 37.39 -44.43 6.02
CA THR A 31 36.61 -45.49 5.38
C THR A 31 35.56 -46.13 6.29
N GLY A 32 34.37 -46.43 5.75
CA GLY A 32 33.39 -47.26 6.45
C GLY A 32 32.08 -47.51 5.70
N GLN A 33 32.07 -48.54 4.85
CA GLN A 33 30.94 -49.41 4.49
C GLN A 33 29.79 -48.86 3.60
N ILE A 34 29.75 -49.38 2.37
CA ILE A 34 28.67 -49.22 1.40
C ILE A 34 27.60 -50.28 1.71
N VAL A 35 26.42 -49.86 2.12
CA VAL A 35 25.19 -50.68 2.11
C VAL A 35 24.15 -49.89 1.33
N LEU A 36 23.96 -50.28 0.07
CA LEU A 36 22.84 -49.82 -0.75
C LEU A 36 21.66 -50.76 -0.48
N ALA A 37 20.72 -50.31 0.33
CA ALA A 37 19.36 -50.82 0.34
C ALA A 37 18.42 -49.61 0.45
N GLU A 38 17.54 -49.51 -0.54
CA GLU A 38 16.81 -48.32 -0.89
C GLU A 38 15.67 -47.95 0.08
N GLN A 39 15.61 -46.65 0.37
CA GLN A 39 14.43 -45.79 0.36
C GLN A 39 13.08 -46.38 0.81
N SER A 40 12.70 -46.05 2.04
CA SER A 40 11.42 -45.34 2.26
C SER A 40 11.63 -44.28 3.34
N ASP A 41 12.20 -43.16 2.87
CA ASP A 41 12.14 -41.81 3.42
C ASP A 41 10.73 -41.48 3.97
N ALA A 42 10.50 -40.66 4.99
CA ALA A 42 11.36 -39.91 5.88
C ALA A 42 10.54 -39.54 7.13
N LEU A 43 11.28 -39.30 8.18
CA LEU A 43 10.88 -38.80 9.48
C LEU A 43 10.02 -37.53 9.37
N LEU A 44 9.05 -37.44 10.28
CA LEU A 44 8.28 -36.26 10.65
C LEU A 44 9.16 -35.01 10.65
N ASN A 45 9.05 -34.21 9.59
CA ASN A 45 9.66 -32.90 9.56
C ASN A 45 8.69 -31.91 10.19
N ASP A 46 8.68 -31.82 11.52
CA ASP A 46 8.22 -30.65 12.28
C ASP A 46 9.20 -29.48 12.08
N SER A 47 9.51 -29.18 10.81
CA SER A 47 10.01 -27.85 10.49
C SER A 47 8.83 -26.91 10.66
N PRO A 48 8.90 -25.88 11.52
CA PRO A 48 7.91 -24.82 11.46
C PRO A 48 7.94 -24.30 10.03
N ILE A 49 6.85 -24.50 9.29
CA ILE A 49 6.63 -23.77 8.07
C ILE A 49 6.63 -22.33 8.53
N ILE A 50 7.73 -21.62 8.30
CA ILE A 50 7.76 -20.16 8.33
C ILE A 50 6.94 -19.77 7.10
N THR A 51 5.63 -19.88 7.22
CA THR A 51 4.74 -19.06 6.42
C THR A 51 5.17 -17.65 6.78
N PRO A 52 5.61 -16.81 5.83
CA PRO A 52 5.57 -15.39 6.11
C PRO A 52 4.13 -15.15 6.56
N GLU A 53 3.93 -14.70 7.80
CA GLU A 53 2.64 -14.21 8.24
C GLU A 53 2.41 -12.93 7.44
N THR A 54 2.07 -13.11 6.16
CA THR A 54 1.39 -12.09 5.40
C THR A 54 0.13 -11.86 6.19
N ASP A 55 -0.04 -10.64 6.67
CA ASP A 55 -1.28 -10.10 7.18
C ASP A 55 -2.32 -10.16 6.04
N TYR A 56 -2.77 -11.37 5.76
CA TYR A 56 -3.63 -11.69 4.64
C TYR A 56 -5.04 -11.50 5.13
N ASP A 57 -5.58 -10.33 4.85
CA ASP A 57 -7.00 -10.08 5.04
C ASP A 57 -7.79 -10.87 3.98
N PRO A 58 -8.57 -11.90 4.37
CA PRO A 58 -9.31 -12.73 3.42
C PRO A 58 -10.39 -11.95 2.66
N ASP A 59 -10.78 -10.77 3.13
CA ASP A 59 -11.76 -9.92 2.46
C ASP A 59 -11.14 -9.17 1.26
N VAL A 60 -9.80 -9.05 1.19
CA VAL A 60 -9.13 -8.33 0.10
C VAL A 60 -9.01 -9.23 -1.14
N LYS A 61 -9.85 -8.94 -2.14
CA LYS A 61 -9.84 -9.65 -3.43
C LYS A 61 -8.69 -9.22 -4.33
N ARG A 62 -8.31 -7.95 -4.29
CA ARG A 62 -7.28 -7.38 -5.17
C ARG A 62 -6.72 -6.08 -4.61
N VAL A 63 -5.40 -5.90 -4.72
CA VAL A 63 -4.73 -4.63 -4.41
C VAL A 63 -4.29 -3.96 -5.72
N VAL A 64 -4.56 -2.67 -5.87
CA VAL A 64 -4.17 -1.88 -7.05
C VAL A 64 -3.57 -0.55 -6.59
N THR A 65 -2.38 -0.21 -7.10
CA THR A 65 -1.81 1.13 -6.91
C THR A 65 -2.41 2.08 -7.91
N VAL A 66 -3.11 3.12 -7.43
CA VAL A 66 -3.71 4.15 -8.28
C VAL A 66 -3.49 5.54 -7.70
N MET A 67 -3.70 6.56 -8.54
CA MET A 67 -3.76 7.93 -8.09
C MET A 67 -5.08 8.17 -7.35
N VAL A 68 -4.99 8.62 -6.10
CA VAL A 68 -6.11 8.98 -5.23
C VAL A 68 -6.16 10.49 -5.09
N THR A 69 -7.30 11.07 -5.44
CA THR A 69 -7.61 12.49 -5.27
C THR A 69 -8.84 12.66 -4.39
N ALA A 70 -9.21 13.90 -4.10
CA ALA A 70 -10.48 14.21 -3.44
C ALA A 70 -11.27 15.26 -4.19
N TYR A 71 -12.60 15.19 -4.07
CA TYR A 71 -13.54 16.18 -4.59
C TYR A 71 -14.60 16.52 -3.53
N SER A 72 -15.30 17.63 -3.72
CA SER A 72 -16.38 18.08 -2.83
C SER A 72 -17.58 18.53 -3.64
N SER A 73 -18.78 18.32 -3.10
CA SER A 73 -20.04 18.74 -3.71
C SER A 73 -20.36 20.19 -3.35
N THR A 74 -19.53 21.14 -3.77
CA THR A 74 -19.83 22.57 -3.58
C THR A 74 -20.70 23.05 -4.73
N VAL A 75 -21.87 23.62 -4.41
CA VAL A 75 -22.90 24.13 -5.37
C VAL A 75 -22.32 25.05 -6.46
N ARG A 76 -21.18 25.69 -6.20
CA ARG A 76 -20.47 26.54 -7.17
C ARG A 76 -19.90 25.81 -8.39
N GLN A 77 -19.93 24.47 -8.44
CA GLN A 77 -19.29 23.69 -9.51
C GLN A 77 -20.17 22.65 -10.20
N THR A 78 -21.48 22.61 -9.98
CA THR A 78 -22.32 21.53 -10.52
C THR A 78 -23.69 22.00 -11.01
N ASP A 79 -24.23 21.28 -12.00
CA ASP A 79 -25.61 21.37 -12.49
C ASP A 79 -26.62 21.16 -11.33
N SER A 80 -27.90 21.34 -11.62
CA SER A 80 -29.11 21.26 -10.80
C SER A 80 -29.19 20.16 -9.71
N THR A 81 -28.30 19.17 -9.65
CA THR A 81 -28.24 18.11 -8.62
C THR A 81 -26.82 17.80 -8.10
N PRO A 82 -26.14 18.72 -7.40
CA PRO A 82 -24.73 18.58 -6.98
C PRO A 82 -24.48 17.48 -5.93
N PHE A 83 -25.54 16.97 -5.31
CA PHE A 83 -25.48 16.01 -4.21
C PHE A 83 -25.93 14.60 -4.60
N ILE A 84 -26.26 14.36 -5.88
CA ILE A 84 -26.71 13.05 -6.37
C ILE A 84 -25.54 12.37 -7.09
N THR A 85 -25.16 11.17 -6.63
CA THR A 85 -24.11 10.36 -7.25
C THR A 85 -24.62 9.69 -8.52
N ALA A 86 -23.71 9.16 -9.35
CA ALA A 86 -24.07 8.34 -10.51
C ALA A 86 -24.91 7.09 -10.18
N SER A 87 -24.85 6.60 -8.94
CA SER A 87 -25.72 5.51 -8.45
C SER A 87 -27.13 5.96 -8.04
N GLY A 88 -27.40 7.27 -8.03
CA GLY A 88 -28.68 7.85 -7.63
C GLY A 88 -28.82 8.10 -6.12
N THR A 89 -27.75 7.91 -5.34
CA THR A 89 -27.71 8.16 -3.89
C THR A 89 -27.29 9.60 -3.58
N THR A 90 -27.57 10.05 -2.36
CA THR A 90 -27.00 11.30 -1.85
C THR A 90 -25.54 11.09 -1.44
N VAL A 91 -24.67 12.03 -1.81
CA VAL A 91 -23.27 12.07 -1.36
C VAL A 91 -23.17 12.09 0.17
N ARG A 92 -22.18 11.36 0.70
CA ARG A 92 -21.91 11.23 2.13
C ARG A 92 -20.48 10.73 2.36
N PRO A 93 -19.93 10.87 3.57
CA PRO A 93 -18.62 10.30 3.89
C PRO A 93 -18.60 8.79 3.58
N GLY A 94 -17.55 8.34 2.88
CA GLY A 94 -17.44 6.95 2.43
C GLY A 94 -17.80 6.73 0.96
N VAL A 95 -18.28 7.75 0.24
CA VAL A 95 -18.48 7.68 -1.21
C VAL A 95 -17.17 7.93 -1.95
N VAL A 96 -16.88 7.10 -2.96
CA VAL A 96 -15.79 7.32 -3.92
C VAL A 96 -16.30 7.28 -5.35
N ALA A 97 -15.59 8.00 -6.22
CA ALA A 97 -15.76 7.99 -7.66
C ALA A 97 -14.62 7.21 -8.31
N ALA A 98 -14.95 6.23 -9.14
CA ALA A 98 -13.97 5.48 -9.92
C ALA A 98 -14.66 4.93 -11.17
N ASN A 99 -14.05 5.05 -12.35
CA ASN A 99 -14.64 4.54 -13.60
C ASN A 99 -14.28 3.08 -13.87
N TRP A 100 -13.11 2.64 -13.39
CA TRP A 100 -12.54 1.31 -13.60
C TRP A 100 -13.05 0.25 -12.63
N LEU A 101 -13.91 0.63 -11.67
CA LEU A 101 -14.59 -0.28 -10.74
C LEU A 101 -16.11 -0.28 -10.98
N PRO A 102 -16.81 -1.42 -10.84
CA PRO A 102 -18.27 -1.43 -10.81
C PRO A 102 -18.84 -0.55 -9.69
N ILE A 103 -20.04 0.04 -9.90
CA ILE A 103 -20.78 0.69 -8.82
C ILE A 103 -21.10 -0.35 -7.73
N GLY A 104 -21.01 0.06 -6.47
CA GLY A 104 -21.21 -0.79 -5.29
C GLY A 104 -19.95 -1.52 -4.82
N THR A 105 -18.83 -1.42 -5.57
CA THR A 105 -17.56 -2.00 -5.14
C THR A 105 -17.10 -1.36 -3.84
N LYS A 106 -16.69 -2.18 -2.87
CA LYS A 106 -16.11 -1.72 -1.61
C LYS A 106 -14.60 -1.65 -1.73
N VAL A 107 -14.00 -0.59 -1.20
CA VAL A 107 -12.55 -0.41 -1.23
C VAL A 107 -12.03 0.14 0.10
N ARG A 108 -10.77 -0.14 0.42
CA ARG A 108 -10.00 0.53 1.49
C ARG A 108 -8.76 1.17 0.92
N ILE A 109 -8.27 2.18 1.63
CA ILE A 109 -7.02 2.87 1.29
C ILE A 109 -6.21 3.02 2.58
N PRO A 110 -5.58 1.93 3.06
CA PRO A 110 -5.05 1.84 4.43
C PRO A 110 -4.09 2.99 4.78
N LYS A 111 -3.21 3.35 3.85
CA LYS A 111 -2.22 4.41 4.06
C LYS A 111 -2.83 5.80 4.28
N LEU A 112 -4.00 6.07 3.71
CA LEU A 112 -4.63 7.40 3.74
C LEU A 112 -5.79 7.48 4.74
N PHE A 113 -6.54 6.38 4.91
CA PHE A 113 -7.79 6.37 5.69
C PHE A 113 -7.90 5.19 6.68
N GLY A 114 -6.82 4.41 6.87
CA GLY A 114 -6.83 3.22 7.71
C GLY A 114 -7.86 2.18 7.24
N ASP A 115 -8.57 1.58 8.18
CA ASP A 115 -9.54 0.51 7.91
C ASP A 115 -10.89 1.01 7.37
N ARG A 116 -11.00 2.31 7.06
CA ARG A 116 -12.24 2.88 6.55
C ARG A 116 -12.58 2.26 5.19
N VAL A 117 -13.78 1.70 5.11
CA VAL A 117 -14.35 1.18 3.88
C VAL A 117 -15.11 2.28 3.14
N PHE A 118 -14.84 2.38 1.86
CA PHE A 118 -15.52 3.25 0.91
C PHE A 118 -16.32 2.44 -0.09
N VAL A 119 -17.33 3.06 -0.69
CA VAL A 119 -18.19 2.45 -1.71
C VAL A 119 -18.13 3.28 -2.98
N VAL A 120 -17.89 2.61 -4.10
CA VAL A 120 -17.93 3.23 -5.43
C VAL A 120 -19.38 3.53 -5.78
N GLU A 121 -19.80 4.77 -5.60
CA GLU A 121 -21.17 5.21 -5.88
C GLU A 121 -21.23 6.27 -6.98
N ASP A 122 -20.09 6.87 -7.32
CA ASP A 122 -20.05 7.95 -8.29
C ASP A 122 -19.11 7.66 -9.48
N ARG A 123 -19.27 8.45 -10.54
CA ARG A 123 -18.52 8.35 -11.78
C ARG A 123 -17.80 9.65 -12.09
N MET A 124 -16.74 9.53 -12.88
CA MET A 124 -15.91 10.64 -13.30
C MET A 124 -16.00 10.85 -14.81
N HIS A 125 -15.58 12.01 -15.28
CA HIS A 125 -15.36 12.21 -16.71
C HIS A 125 -14.38 11.15 -17.26
N ARG A 126 -14.64 10.59 -18.44
CA ARG A 126 -13.90 9.47 -19.10
C ARG A 126 -12.38 9.64 -19.23
N ARG A 127 -11.85 10.84 -18.99
CA ARG A 127 -10.40 11.11 -19.01
C ARG A 127 -9.72 10.69 -17.70
N ASN A 128 -10.51 10.46 -16.65
CA ASN A 128 -10.07 10.16 -15.30
C ASN A 128 -10.19 8.67 -14.97
N ASP A 129 -10.15 7.79 -15.97
CA ASP A 129 -10.34 6.33 -15.79
C ASP A 129 -9.19 5.66 -15.02
N HIS A 130 -8.11 6.38 -14.73
CA HIS A 130 -6.90 5.88 -14.08
C HIS A 130 -6.80 6.28 -12.60
N LYS A 131 -7.80 7.00 -12.06
CA LYS A 131 -7.76 7.52 -10.69
C LYS A 131 -8.99 7.11 -9.88
N LEU A 132 -8.89 7.33 -8.58
CA LEU A 132 -9.97 7.19 -7.61
C LEU A 132 -10.14 8.55 -6.91
N ASP A 133 -11.37 9.06 -6.86
CA ASP A 133 -11.69 10.34 -6.22
C ASP A 133 -12.50 10.10 -4.96
N VAL A 134 -12.02 10.56 -3.81
CA VAL A 134 -12.71 10.44 -2.52
C VAL A 134 -13.60 11.66 -2.32
N TRP A 135 -14.87 11.43 -2.01
CA TRP A 135 -15.76 12.53 -1.67
C TRP A 135 -15.46 13.04 -0.26
N LEU A 136 -15.28 14.36 -0.12
CA LEU A 136 -15.10 15.07 1.14
C LEU A 136 -16.14 16.19 1.25
N GLU A 137 -16.49 16.57 2.49
CA GLU A 137 -17.56 17.52 2.76
C GLU A 137 -17.19 18.96 2.37
N SER A 138 -15.90 19.32 2.49
CA SER A 138 -15.41 20.69 2.29
C SER A 138 -14.43 20.80 1.13
N GLU A 139 -14.59 21.86 0.33
CA GLU A 139 -13.65 22.20 -0.76
C GLU A 139 -12.23 22.43 -0.24
N THR A 140 -12.10 23.07 0.93
CA THR A 140 -10.80 23.28 1.57
C THR A 140 -10.15 21.95 1.96
N GLU A 141 -10.94 20.98 2.42
CA GLU A 141 -10.43 19.65 2.77
C GLU A 141 -9.97 18.88 1.53
N ALA A 142 -10.78 18.88 0.47
CA ALA A 142 -10.42 18.28 -0.81
C ALA A 142 -9.18 18.92 -1.44
N PHE A 143 -9.05 20.25 -1.34
CA PHE A 143 -7.87 20.97 -1.82
C PHE A 143 -6.62 20.60 -1.01
N ASN A 144 -6.71 20.59 0.32
CA ASN A 144 -5.60 20.25 1.20
C ASN A 144 -5.21 18.77 1.13
N PHE A 145 -6.14 17.89 0.81
CA PHE A 145 -5.87 16.47 0.59
C PHE A 145 -4.86 16.27 -0.53
N GLY A 146 -5.03 16.97 -1.65
CA GLY A 146 -4.10 16.92 -2.78
C GLY A 146 -4.15 15.60 -3.55
N VAL A 147 -3.00 15.18 -4.07
CA VAL A 147 -2.87 14.00 -4.95
C VAL A 147 -1.90 13.01 -4.33
N HIS A 148 -2.35 11.76 -4.16
CA HIS A 148 -1.54 10.69 -3.59
C HIS A 148 -1.49 9.51 -4.54
N ASN A 149 -0.35 8.83 -4.63
CA ASN A 149 -0.31 7.47 -5.17
C ASN A 149 -0.38 6.51 -3.99
N ALA A 150 -1.45 5.71 -3.94
CA ALA A 150 -1.71 4.82 -2.83
C ALA A 150 -2.21 3.46 -3.31
N GLU A 151 -1.99 2.45 -2.48
CA GLU A 151 -2.58 1.14 -2.65
C GLU A 151 -4.05 1.19 -2.23
N VAL A 152 -4.89 0.72 -3.15
CA VAL A 152 -6.33 0.56 -2.95
C VAL A 152 -6.64 -0.92 -2.91
N GLU A 153 -7.18 -1.34 -1.79
CA GLU A 153 -7.65 -2.70 -1.58
C GLU A 153 -9.10 -2.79 -2.03
N VAL A 154 -9.40 -3.72 -2.92
CA VAL A 154 -10.76 -4.02 -3.39
C VAL A 154 -11.29 -5.21 -2.60
N LEU A 155 -12.45 -5.04 -1.98
CA LEU A 155 -13.10 -6.04 -1.13
C LEU A 155 -14.16 -6.87 -1.87
#